data_AF-A0A225A9T0-F1
#
_entry.id   AF-A0A225A9T0-F1
#
_cell.length_a   1.000
_cell.length_b   1.000
_cell.length_c   1.000
_cell.angle_alpha   90.00
_cell.angle_beta   90.00
_cell.angle_gamma   90.00
#
_symmetry.space_group_name_H-M   'P 1'
#
loop_
_entity.id
_entity.type
_entity.pdbx_description
1 polymer ?
#
loop_
_entity_poly.entity_id
_entity_poly.type
_entity_poly.pdbx_seq_one_letter_code
_entity_poly.pdbx_strand_id
1 'polypeptide(L)' 'MSTMEAIVISRLDGPSVLEYQQMPKPTPTQGEVLIQVKAFSLNYAEMHMRKGEWDEWNLVTGL' A
#
# COMPACT_ATOMS: atom_id res chain seq x y z
N MET A 1 2.85 20.34 1.06
CA MET A 1 1.98 19.15 1.03
C MET A 1 2.28 18.32 2.26
N SER A 2 1.27 17.73 2.91
CA SER A 2 1.54 16.85 4.06
C SER A 2 1.85 15.43 3.58
N THR A 3 2.77 14.74 4.26
CA THR A 3 3.19 13.37 3.94
C THR A 3 2.59 12.35 4.91
N MET A 4 2.57 11.08 4.49
CA MET A 4 2.27 9.91 5.31
C MET A 4 3.37 8.87 5.12
N GLU A 5 3.46 7.94 6.07
CA GLU A 5 4.37 6.80 6.02
C GLU A 5 3.61 5.59 5.47
N ALA A 6 4.23 4.87 4.55
CA ALA A 6 3.64 3.73 3.89
C ALA A 6 4.68 2.64 3.62
N ILE A 7 4.21 1.40 3.50
CA ILE A 7 5.02 0.31 2.92
C ILE A 7 4.66 0.21 1.44
N VAL A 8 5.67 0.31 0.59
CA VAL A 8 5.56 0.35 -0.86
C VAL A 8 6.20 -0.90 -1.46
N ILE A 9 5.54 -1.48 -2.46
CA ILE A 9 6.11 -2.56 -3.29
C ILE A 9 6.93 -1.91 -4.40
N SER A 10 8.27 -1.93 -4.32
CA SER A 10 9.12 -1.24 -5.31
C SER A 10 9.24 -1.96 -6.65
N ARG A 11 9.05 -3.28 -6.66
CA ARG A 11 8.96 -4.14 -7.85
C ARG A 11 8.30 -5.48 -7.47
N LEU A 12 7.90 -6.26 -8.46
CA LEU A 12 7.29 -7.58 -8.21
C LEU A 12 8.38 -8.62 -7.86
N ASP A 13 8.36 -9.16 -6.64
CA ASP A 13 9.35 -10.14 -6.13
C ASP A 13 8.92 -10.70 -4.75
N GLY A 14 9.83 -11.35 -4.02
CA GLY A 14 9.78 -11.76 -2.62
C GLY A 14 9.72 -10.59 -1.59
N PRO A 15 9.71 -10.85 -0.28
CA PRO A 15 9.45 -9.82 0.75
C PRO A 15 10.44 -8.64 0.77
N SER A 16 11.63 -8.78 0.19
CA SER A 16 12.70 -7.77 0.18
C SER A 16 12.37 -6.51 -0.62
N VAL A 17 11.27 -6.49 -1.37
CA VAL A 17 10.81 -5.31 -2.13
C VAL A 17 9.86 -4.40 -1.35
N LEU A 18 9.52 -4.77 -0.11
CA LEU A 18 8.70 -3.96 0.77
C LEU A 18 9.57 -2.84 1.36
N GLU A 19 9.31 -1.61 0.94
CA GLU A 19 10.09 -0.44 1.32
C GLU A 19 9.26 0.52 2.17
N TYR A 20 9.84 0.99 3.27
CA TYR A 20 9.25 2.06 4.06
C TYR A 20 9.52 3.40 3.41
N GLN A 21 8.47 4.11 3.01
CA GLN A 21 8.58 5.38 2.29
C GLN A 21 7.66 6.46 2.87
N GLN A 22 8.07 7.72 2.72
CA GLN A 22 7.18 8.86 2.90
C GLN A 22 6.51 9.23 1.57
N MET A 23 5.19 9.32 1.58
CA MET A 23 4.38 9.63 0.39
C MET A 23 3.44 10.81 0.65
N PRO A 24 2.98 11.55 -0.37
CA PRO A 24 1.94 12.56 -0.20
C PRO A 24 0.66 11.95 0.38
N LYS A 25 0.00 12.65 1.30
CA LYS A 25 -1.34 12.21 1.76
C LYS A 25 -2.34 12.27 0.61
N PRO A 26 -3.16 11.22 0.40
CA PRO A 26 -4.23 11.28 -0.60
C PRO A 26 -5.29 12.31 -0.19
N THR A 27 -5.94 12.91 -1.19
CA THR A 27 -7.08 13.80 -1.00
C THR A 27 -8.34 13.06 -1.41
N PRO A 28 -9.30 12.82 -0.50
CA PRO A 28 -10.52 12.10 -0.85
C PRO A 28 -11.37 12.89 -1.85
N THR A 29 -12.00 12.18 -2.78
CA THR A 29 -12.96 12.73 -3.74
C THR A 29 -14.40 12.62 -3.23
N GLN A 30 -15.38 13.02 -4.03
CA GLN A 30 -16.79 12.97 -3.62
C GLN A 30 -17.21 11.52 -3.32
N GLY A 31 -17.63 11.27 -2.08
CA GLY A 31 -18.07 9.96 -1.60
C GLY A 31 -16.99 9.17 -0.86
N GLU A 32 -15.75 9.68 -0.79
CA GLU A 32 -14.64 9.05 -0.06
C GLU A 32 -14.38 9.72 1.29
N VAL A 33 -13.72 9.01 2.19
CA VAL A 33 -13.23 9.52 3.48
C VAL A 33 -11.75 9.19 3.65
N LEU A 34 -11.02 10.08 4.35
CA LEU A 34 -9.62 9.83 4.69
C LEU A 34 -9.51 9.28 6.11
N ILE A 35 -8.95 8.07 6.25
CA ILE A 35 -8.80 7.38 7.54
C ILE A 35 -7.35 7.47 7.99
N GLN A 36 -7.13 7.88 9.24
CA GLN A 36 -5.82 7.73 9.88
C GLN A 36 -5.67 6.31 10.42
N VAL A 37 -4.99 5.45 9.67
CA VAL A 37 -4.72 4.06 10.06
C VAL A 37 -3.91 4.02 11.36
N LYS A 38 -4.37 3.24 12.34
CA LYS A 38 -3.67 3.00 13.63
C LYS A 38 -3.06 1.61 13.71
N ALA A 39 -3.63 0.66 12.99
CA ALA A 39 -3.15 -0.70 12.83
C ALA A 39 -3.68 -1.24 11.49
N PHE A 40 -2.95 -2.20 10.91
CA PHE A 40 -3.40 -2.95 9.74
C PHE A 40 -3.08 -4.43 9.95
N SER A 41 -3.88 -5.31 9.35
CA SER A 41 -3.66 -6.75 9.36
C SER A 41 -2.83 -7.19 8.17
N LEU A 42 -2.13 -8.31 8.30
CA LEU A 42 -1.58 -9.03 7.16
C LEU A 42 -2.63 -10.03 6.66
N ASN A 43 -2.81 -10.13 5.35
CA ASN A 43 -3.60 -11.13 4.68
C ASN A 43 -2.67 -12.06 3.86
N TYR A 44 -3.23 -13.14 3.33
CA TYR A 44 -2.51 -14.00 2.40
C TYR A 44 -2.47 -13.38 0.98
N ALA A 45 -3.46 -12.56 0.66
CA ALA A 45 -3.57 -11.80 -0.58
C ALA A 45 -2.32 -10.97 -0.91
N GLU A 46 -1.68 -10.32 0.08
CA GLU A 46 -0.54 -9.45 -0.20
C GLU A 46 0.66 -10.21 -0.75
N MET A 47 0.78 -11.51 -0.46
CA MET A 47 1.84 -12.34 -1.02
C MET A 47 1.69 -12.54 -2.52
N HIS A 48 0.45 -12.79 -2.98
CA HIS A 48 0.12 -12.92 -4.40
C HIS A 48 0.27 -11.58 -5.13
N MET A 49 -0.24 -10.50 -4.52
CA MET A 49 -0.15 -9.14 -5.07
C MET A 49 1.31 -8.71 -5.27
N ARG A 50 2.17 -8.88 -4.26
CA ARG A 50 3.59 -8.49 -4.35
C ARG A 50 4.38 -9.32 -5.37
N LYS A 51 3.99 -10.57 -5.61
CA LYS A 51 4.60 -11.41 -6.65
C LYS A 51 4.08 -11.11 -8.07
N GLY A 52 3.05 -10.27 -8.19
CA GLY A 52 2.44 -9.94 -9.48
C GLY A 52 1.60 -11.07 -10.05
N GLU A 53 1.03 -11.90 -9.19
CA GLU A 53 0.20 -13.04 -9.61
C GLU A 53 -1.26 -12.62 -9.89
N TRP A 54 -1.59 -11.34 -9.70
CA TRP A 54 -2.90 -10.72 -9.97
C TRP A 54 -2.76 -9.61 -11.03
N ASP A 55 -3.78 -9.46 -11.88
CA ASP A 55 -3.82 -8.43 -12.95
C ASP A 55 -3.89 -7.01 -12.36
N GLU A 56 -4.57 -6.85 -11.22
CA GLU A 56 -4.68 -5.60 -10.49
C GLU A 56 -3.83 -5.66 -9.22
N TRP A 57 -2.96 -4.66 -9.01
CA TRP A 57 -2.16 -4.52 -7.79
C TRP A 57 -2.04 -3.06 -7.38
N ASN A 58 -1.89 -2.83 -6.08
CA ASN A 58 -1.66 -1.51 -5.50
C ASN A 58 -0.21 -1.33 -5.07
N LEU A 59 0.33 -0.14 -5.32
CA LEU A 59 1.68 0.23 -4.92
C LEU A 59 1.89 0.19 -3.40
N VAL A 60 0.84 0.55 -2.65
CA VAL A 60 0.83 0.57 -1.18
C VAL A 60 0.15 -0.69 -0.67
N THR A 61 0.79 -1.41 0.24
CA THR A 61 0.22 -2.62 0.86
C THR A 61 -0.78 -2.28 1.97
N GLY A 62 -1.72 -3.18 2.24
CA GLY A 62 -2.73 -3.03 3.30
C GLY A 62 -3.90 -2.11 2.93
N LEU A 63 -4.08 -1.82 1.63
CA LEU A 63 -5.23 -1.14 1.04
C LEU A 63 -6.19 -2.14 0.40
#